data_AF-A0AAU6YKQ6-F1
#
_entry.id   AF-A0AAU6YKQ6-F1
#
_cell.length_a   1.000
_cell.length_b   1.000
_cell.length_c   1.000
_cell.angle_alpha   90.00
_cell.angle_beta   90.00
_cell.angle_gamma   90.00
#
_symmetry.space_group_name_H-M   'P 1'
#
loop_
_entity.id
_entity.type
_entity.pdbx_description
1 polymer ?
#
loop_
_entity_poly.entity_id
_entity_poly.type
_entity_poly.pdbx_seq_one_letter_code
_entity_poly.pdbx_strand_id
1 'polypeptide(L)'
;MNLIDSVMIKGFWGNHEVSFKASEDLNFLIGPNGSGKSTTLKIISGVLRADKDYLSELDFESVRINLKDPRSKRKPYIEVVKNLGVPFFHCDYKIVESSTEKPYAYVLSDVDGYDTVSKGSFFIRAQLGKV
;
A
#
# COMPACT_ATOMS: atom_id res chain seq x y z
N MET A 1 11.17 12.50 -5.75
CA MET A 1 11.01 11.31 -4.90
C MET A 1 10.23 11.61 -3.64
N ASN A 2 9.07 10.96 -3.47
CA ASN A 2 8.33 10.97 -2.22
C ASN A 2 8.97 9.98 -1.24
N LEU A 3 8.98 10.34 0.04
CA LEU A 3 9.41 9.48 1.14
C LEU A 3 8.20 8.96 1.90
N ILE A 4 8.31 7.77 2.49
CA ILE A 4 7.30 7.29 3.44
C ILE A 4 7.41 8.16 4.70
N ASP A 5 6.29 8.74 5.12
CA ASP A 5 6.18 9.49 6.37
C ASP A 5 5.66 8.59 7.50
N SER A 6 4.65 7.78 7.20
CA SER A 6 4.07 6.83 8.16
C SER A 6 3.32 5.70 7.47
N VAL A 7 3.20 4.60 8.20
CA VAL A 7 2.46 3.41 7.78
C VAL A 7 1.53 2.99 8.91
N MET A 8 0.31 2.61 8.56
CA MET A 8 -0.65 1.92 9.42
C MET A 8 -1.16 0.68 8.69
N ILE A 9 -1.15 -0.48 9.37
CA ILE A 9 -1.66 -1.75 8.89
C ILE A 9 -2.62 -2.27 9.96
N LYS A 10 -3.88 -2.49 9.58
CA LYS A 10 -4.91 -3.09 10.45
C LYS A 10 -5.21 -4.51 10.02
N GLY A 11 -5.70 -5.32 10.95
CA GLY A 11 -5.96 -6.74 10.72
C GLY A 11 -4.69 -7.56 10.50
N PHE A 12 -3.54 -7.05 10.96
CA PHE A 12 -2.27 -7.75 10.88
C PHE A 12 -2.37 -9.03 11.71
N TRP A 13 -2.17 -10.19 11.09
CA TRP A 13 -2.39 -11.49 11.73
C TRP A 13 -3.77 -11.59 12.42
N GLY A 14 -4.80 -11.09 11.74
CA GLY A 14 -6.18 -11.13 12.21
C GLY A 14 -6.57 -9.89 13.00
N ASN A 15 -5.97 -9.64 14.17
CA ASN A 15 -6.45 -8.59 15.08
C ASN A 15 -5.38 -7.63 15.61
N HIS A 16 -4.15 -7.68 15.08
CA HIS A 16 -3.12 -6.74 15.46
C HIS A 16 -3.10 -5.51 14.54
N GLU A 17 -2.53 -4.43 15.06
CA GLU A 17 -2.25 -3.21 14.31
C GLU A 17 -0.74 -2.95 14.33
N VAL A 18 -0.19 -2.60 13.17
CA VAL A 18 1.17 -2.08 13.05
C VAL A 18 1.08 -0.63 12.62
N SER A 19 1.59 0.29 13.44
CA SER A 19 1.60 1.73 13.14
C SER A 19 2.94 2.34 13.51
N PHE A 20 3.57 3.04 12.56
CA PHE A 20 4.84 3.73 12.81
C PHE A 20 5.02 4.93 11.90
N LYS A 21 5.87 5.87 12.35
CA LYS A 21 6.44 6.94 11.53
C LYS A 21 7.81 6.53 11.03
N ALA A 22 8.12 6.89 9.79
CA ALA A 22 9.43 6.66 9.20
C ALA A 22 10.29 7.93 9.27
N SER A 23 11.56 7.75 9.61
CA SER A 23 12.61 8.75 9.47
C SER A 23 13.02 8.89 8.01
N GLU A 24 13.54 10.06 7.64
CA GLU A 24 14.07 10.33 6.28
C GLU A 24 15.40 9.64 6.03
N ASP A 25 16.17 9.39 7.10
CA ASP A 25 17.54 8.89 6.99
C ASP A 25 17.60 7.36 7.11
N LEU A 26 17.42 6.85 8.34
CA LEU A 26 17.60 5.43 8.64
C LEU A 26 16.49 4.92 9.56
N ASN A 27 15.93 3.78 9.18
CA ASN A 27 14.84 3.13 9.89
C ASN A 27 15.24 1.71 10.27
N PHE A 28 14.94 1.31 11.51
CA PHE A 28 15.21 -0.03 12.01
C PHE A 28 13.91 -0.70 12.44
N LEU A 29 13.71 -1.93 11.99
CA LEU A 29 12.64 -2.80 12.45
C LEU A 29 13.28 -3.99 13.17
N ILE A 30 13.18 -4.00 14.51
CA ILE A 30 13.90 -4.93 15.38
C ILE A 30 12.90 -5.78 16.18
N GLY A 31 13.23 -7.05 16.41
CA GLY A 31 12.40 -7.99 17.14
C GLY A 31 12.82 -9.45 16.88
N PRO A 32 12.30 -10.41 17.65
CA PRO A 32 12.65 -11.84 17.50
C PRO A 32 12.14 -12.42 16.17
N ASN A 33 12.67 -13.58 15.77
CA ASN A 33 12.17 -14.30 14.59
C ASN A 33 10.67 -14.61 14.77
N GLY A 34 9.91 -14.45 13.69
CA GLY A 34 8.45 -14.61 13.75
C GLY A 34 7.71 -13.45 14.43
N SER A 35 8.34 -12.31 14.72
CA SER A 35 7.65 -11.12 15.26
C SER A 35 6.97 -10.22 14.22
N GLY A 36 6.89 -10.67 12.95
CA GLY A 36 6.14 -9.96 11.92
C GLY A 36 6.93 -8.95 11.09
N LYS A 37 8.23 -8.78 11.35
CA LYS A 37 9.08 -7.77 10.66
C LYS A 37 9.03 -7.90 9.14
N SER A 38 9.36 -9.09 8.62
CA SER A 38 9.37 -9.35 7.18
C SER A 38 7.96 -9.26 6.59
N THR A 39 6.93 -9.66 7.36
CA THR A 39 5.52 -9.56 6.95
C THR A 39 5.11 -8.10 6.78
N THR A 40 5.44 -7.23 7.73
CA THR A 40 5.21 -5.78 7.64
C THR A 40 5.85 -5.19 6.38
N LEU A 41 7.13 -5.51 6.13
CA LEU A 41 7.84 -5.02 4.93
C LEU A 41 7.24 -5.59 3.63
N LYS A 42 6.81 -6.86 3.62
CA LYS A 42 6.13 -7.46 2.47
C LYS A 42 4.80 -6.78 2.17
N ILE A 43 3.98 -6.48 3.19
CA ILE A 43 2.71 -5.77 3.03
C ILE A 43 2.97 -4.37 2.43
N ILE A 44 3.91 -3.61 3.00
CA ILE A 44 4.27 -2.27 2.50
C ILE A 44 4.72 -2.35 1.04
N SER A 45 5.65 -3.26 0.73
CA SER A 45 6.16 -3.46 -0.63
C SER A 45 5.05 -3.87 -1.61
N GLY A 46 4.19 -4.82 -1.21
CA GLY A 46 3.08 -5.29 -2.03
C GLY A 46 2.07 -4.18 -2.33
N VAL A 47 1.74 -3.36 -1.33
CA VAL A 47 0.88 -2.18 -1.52
C VAL A 47 1.50 -1.20 -2.51
N LEU A 48 2.78 -0.83 -2.31
CA LEU A 48 3.46 0.13 -3.20
C LEU A 48 3.60 -0.39 -4.64
N ARG A 49 3.73 -1.70 -4.83
CA ARG A 49 3.91 -2.31 -6.15
C ARG A 49 2.59 -2.74 -6.80
N ALA A 50 1.47 -2.64 -6.08
CA ALA A 50 0.21 -3.29 -6.44
C ALA A 50 0.42 -4.79 -6.79
N ASP A 51 1.22 -5.47 -5.97
CA ASP A 51 1.61 -6.87 -6.18
C ASP A 51 0.55 -7.80 -5.58
N LYS A 52 -0.32 -8.26 -6.46
CA LYS A 52 -1.47 -9.09 -6.13
C LYS A 52 -1.07 -10.40 -5.45
N ASP A 53 -0.06 -11.08 -5.99
CA ASP A 53 0.36 -12.40 -5.49
C ASP A 53 0.81 -12.28 -4.04
N TYR A 54 1.65 -11.27 -3.75
CA TYR A 54 2.11 -11.00 -2.39
C TYR A 54 0.96 -10.63 -1.44
N LEU A 55 0.06 -9.72 -1.85
CA LEU A 55 -1.01 -9.25 -0.98
C LEU A 55 -2.10 -10.30 -0.76
N SER A 56 -2.28 -11.25 -1.68
CA SER A 56 -3.25 -12.32 -1.55
C SER A 56 -2.93 -13.24 -0.37
N GLU A 57 -1.66 -13.56 -0.17
CA GLU A 57 -1.15 -14.46 0.88
C GLU A 57 -1.00 -13.80 2.27
N LEU A 58 -1.15 -12.47 2.37
CA LEU A 58 -0.89 -11.72 3.60
C LEU A 58 -2.18 -11.34 4.33
N ASP A 59 -2.17 -11.52 5.66
CA ASP A 59 -3.28 -11.10 6.53
C ASP A 59 -3.20 -9.61 6.83
N PHE A 60 -4.17 -8.86 6.31
CA PHE A 60 -4.48 -7.48 6.66
C PHE A 60 -5.91 -7.15 6.22
N GLU A 61 -6.53 -6.19 6.91
CA GLU A 61 -7.82 -5.61 6.54
C GLU A 61 -7.63 -4.31 5.76
N SER A 62 -6.70 -3.46 6.22
CA SER A 62 -6.41 -2.20 5.55
C SER A 62 -4.97 -1.75 5.78
N VAL A 63 -4.46 -1.00 4.81
CA VAL A 63 -3.13 -0.39 4.87
C VAL A 63 -3.24 1.06 4.45
N ARG A 64 -2.65 1.96 5.23
CA ARG A 64 -2.46 3.35 4.87
C ARG A 64 -0.99 3.71 4.90
N ILE A 65 -0.47 4.15 3.76
CA ILE A 65 0.89 4.67 3.62
C ILE A 65 0.79 6.16 3.34
N ASN A 66 1.17 6.98 4.32
CA ASN A 66 1.29 8.41 4.11
C ASN A 66 2.69 8.71 3.58
N LEU A 67 2.74 9.55 2.58
CA LEU A 67 3.94 9.97 1.89
C LEU A 67 4.16 11.47 2.14
N LYS A 68 5.41 11.89 2.05
CA LYS A 68 5.81 13.29 2.07
C LYS A 68 6.78 13.59 0.94
N ASP A 69 6.70 14.80 0.42
CA ASP A 69 7.69 15.33 -0.50
C ASP A 69 8.57 16.32 0.28
N PRO A 70 9.87 16.07 0.49
CA PRO A 70 10.75 17.01 1.20
C PRO A 70 10.79 18.41 0.56
N ARG A 71 10.43 18.53 -0.72
CA ARG A 71 10.45 19.78 -1.49
C ARG A 71 9.09 20.48 -1.52
N SER A 72 8.03 19.87 -1.00
CA SER A 72 6.66 20.36 -1.12
C SER A 72 5.83 20.13 0.14
N LYS A 73 4.81 20.95 0.36
CA LYS A 73 3.87 20.76 1.48
C LYS A 73 2.76 19.74 1.18
N ARG A 74 2.82 19.07 0.02
CA ARG A 74 1.85 18.03 -0.35
C ARG A 74 1.96 16.85 0.62
N LYS A 75 0.82 16.23 0.90
CA LYS A 75 0.70 15.07 1.79
C LYS A 75 0.02 13.91 1.05
N PRO A 76 0.70 13.33 0.04
CA PRO A 76 0.15 12.20 -0.67
C PRO A 76 -0.06 11.00 0.24
N TYR A 77 -1.03 10.15 -0.08
CA TYR A 77 -1.20 8.88 0.62
C TYR A 77 -1.80 7.82 -0.29
N ILE A 78 -1.53 6.56 0.08
CA ILE A 78 -2.15 5.38 -0.50
C ILE A 78 -2.94 4.70 0.63
N GLU A 79 -4.19 4.38 0.35
CA GLU A 79 -5.07 3.63 1.24
C GLU A 79 -5.57 2.40 0.49
N VAL A 80 -5.41 1.23 1.09
CA VAL A 80 -5.82 -0.05 0.53
C VAL A 80 -6.71 -0.76 1.53
N VAL A 81 -7.85 -1.27 1.07
CA VAL A 81 -8.77 -2.07 1.90
C VAL A 81 -8.97 -3.42 1.24
N LYS A 82 -8.73 -4.50 1.97
CA LYS A 82 -8.96 -5.87 1.51
C LYS A 82 -10.42 -6.21 1.76
N ASN A 83 -11.16 -6.54 0.70
CA ASN A 83 -12.56 -6.90 0.81
C ASN A 83 -12.68 -8.39 1.17
N LEU A 84 -12.97 -8.67 2.44
CA LEU A 84 -13.13 -10.03 2.96
C LEU A 84 -14.53 -10.61 2.71
N GLY A 85 -15.46 -9.83 2.13
CA GLY A 85 -16.82 -10.26 1.83
C GLY A 85 -16.97 -11.02 0.50
N VAL A 86 -15.88 -11.14 -0.27
CA VAL A 86 -15.85 -11.83 -1.56
C VAL A 86 -14.97 -13.08 -1.50
N PRO A 87 -15.28 -14.14 -2.27
CA PRO A 87 -14.57 -15.42 -2.20
C PRO A 87 -13.23 -15.44 -2.97
N PHE A 88 -12.82 -14.29 -3.52
CA PHE A 88 -11.60 -14.12 -4.30
C PHE A 88 -10.82 -12.91 -3.79
N PHE A 89 -9.53 -12.80 -4.13
CA PHE A 89 -8.74 -11.66 -3.73
C PHE A 89 -9.29 -10.37 -4.36
N HIS A 90 -9.51 -9.36 -3.53
CA HIS A 90 -10.02 -8.06 -3.94
C HIS A 90 -9.52 -6.98 -2.98
N CYS A 91 -8.84 -5.98 -3.53
CA CYS A 91 -8.37 -4.81 -2.80
C CYS A 91 -8.83 -3.53 -3.50
N ASP A 92 -9.47 -2.65 -2.73
CA ASP A 92 -9.80 -1.30 -3.15
C ASP A 92 -8.64 -0.37 -2.81
N TYR A 93 -8.04 0.24 -3.82
CA TYR A 93 -7.00 1.25 -3.71
C TYR A 93 -7.59 2.64 -3.85
N LYS A 94 -7.11 3.55 -2.99
CA LYS A 94 -7.34 4.97 -3.07
C LYS A 94 -6.01 5.69 -2.96
N ILE A 95 -5.63 6.40 -4.02
CA ILE A 95 -4.37 7.12 -4.13
C ILE A 95 -4.68 8.61 -4.20
N VAL A 96 -4.02 9.39 -3.37
CA VAL A 96 -4.18 10.85 -3.32
C VAL A 96 -2.81 11.50 -3.48
N GLU A 97 -2.64 12.37 -4.46
CA GLU A 97 -1.38 13.08 -4.72
C GLU A 97 -1.34 14.47 -4.05
N SER A 98 -2.50 15.12 -3.91
CA SER A 98 -2.65 16.42 -3.26
C SER A 98 -4.03 16.51 -2.59
N SER A 99 -4.15 17.31 -1.53
CA SER A 99 -5.42 17.55 -0.84
C SER A 99 -6.48 18.24 -1.72
N THR A 100 -6.04 18.89 -2.80
CA THR A 100 -6.91 19.59 -3.76
C THR A 100 -7.32 18.73 -4.95
N GLU A 101 -6.65 17.61 -5.17
CA GLU A 101 -6.90 16.73 -6.32
C GLU A 101 -7.88 15.62 -5.95
N LYS A 102 -8.69 15.19 -6.91
CA LYS A 102 -9.60 14.07 -6.69
C LYS A 102 -8.79 12.79 -6.48
N PRO A 103 -9.14 11.96 -5.47
CA PRO A 103 -8.51 10.66 -5.28
C PRO A 103 -8.66 9.79 -6.53
N TYR A 104 -7.58 9.12 -6.90
CA TYR A 104 -7.61 8.06 -7.91
C TYR A 104 -7.99 6.74 -7.23
N ALA A 105 -9.06 6.09 -7.73
CA ALA A 105 -9.52 4.80 -7.25
C ALA A 105 -9.10 3.69 -8.23
N TYR A 106 -8.63 2.57 -7.70
CA TYR A 106 -8.20 1.41 -8.48
C TYR A 106 -8.59 0.13 -7.74
N VAL A 107 -8.96 -0.92 -8.47
CA VAL A 107 -9.27 -2.23 -7.90
C VAL A 107 -8.18 -3.20 -8.32
N LEU A 108 -7.68 -3.98 -7.36
CA LEU A 108 -6.75 -5.08 -7.61
C LEU A 108 -7.41 -6.39 -7.19
N SER A 109 -7.76 -7.24 -8.16
CA SER A 109 -8.53 -8.46 -7.91
C SER A 109 -8.13 -9.64 -8.79
N ASP A 110 -8.60 -10.84 -8.43
CA ASP A 110 -8.46 -12.04 -9.28
C ASP A 110 -9.21 -11.96 -10.61
N VAL A 111 -10.26 -11.15 -10.67
CA VAL A 111 -11.22 -11.12 -11.79
C VAL A 111 -10.84 -10.09 -12.86
N ASP A 112 -9.80 -9.29 -12.64
CA ASP A 112 -9.32 -8.25 -13.58
C ASP A 112 -8.76 -8.80 -14.92
N GLY A 113 -8.88 -10.11 -15.16
CA GLY A 113 -8.32 -10.83 -16.30
C GLY A 113 -8.97 -10.59 -17.67
N TYR A 114 -9.95 -9.69 -17.84
CA TYR A 114 -10.57 -9.48 -19.16
C TYR A 114 -10.72 -8.03 -19.68
N ASP A 115 -10.62 -6.96 -18.88
CA ASP A 115 -10.88 -5.60 -19.42
C ASP A 115 -9.91 -4.47 -19.04
N THR A 116 -8.94 -4.68 -18.13
CA THR A 116 -8.14 -3.55 -17.57
C THR A 116 -6.62 -3.73 -17.63
N VAL A 117 -6.13 -4.91 -18.01
CA VAL A 117 -4.70 -5.29 -17.97
C VAL A 117 -3.81 -4.44 -18.90
N SER A 118 -4.36 -3.75 -19.91
CA SER A 118 -3.52 -3.01 -20.87
C SER A 118 -3.33 -1.52 -20.55
N LYS A 119 -4.09 -0.93 -19.62
CA LYS A 119 -3.99 0.52 -19.32
C LYS A 119 -3.72 0.85 -17.85
N GLY A 120 -4.29 0.17 -16.85
CA GLY A 120 -4.14 0.60 -15.44
C GLY A 120 -2.74 0.34 -14.85
N SER A 121 -2.22 -0.86 -15.06
CA SER A 121 -0.95 -1.35 -14.50
C SER A 121 0.28 -0.65 -15.10
N PHE A 122 0.23 -0.24 -16.37
CA PHE A 122 1.29 0.54 -17.02
C PHE A 122 1.36 1.98 -16.47
N PHE A 123 0.22 2.59 -16.11
CA PHE A 123 0.16 3.96 -15.60
C PHE A 123 0.59 4.08 -14.14
N ILE A 124 0.25 3.11 -13.27
CA ILE A 124 0.76 3.10 -11.88
C ILE A 124 2.28 2.98 -11.87
N ARG A 125 2.87 2.09 -12.69
CA ARG A 125 4.32 1.99 -12.85
C ARG A 125 4.92 3.28 -13.43
N ALA A 126 4.23 3.95 -14.35
CA ALA A 126 4.69 5.22 -14.92
C ALA A 126 4.60 6.40 -13.94
N GLN A 127 3.63 6.41 -13.01
CA GLN A 127 3.54 7.43 -11.98
C GLN A 127 4.48 7.17 -10.80
N LEU A 128 4.64 5.91 -10.38
CA LEU A 128 5.60 5.52 -9.34
C LEU A 128 7.05 5.54 -9.83
N GLY A 129 7.29 5.38 -11.14
CA GLY A 129 8.62 5.44 -11.77
C GLY A 129 9.07 6.85 -12.19
N LYS A 130 8.20 7.87 -12.08
CA LYS A 130 8.56 9.29 -12.22
C LYS A 130 8.94 9.95 -10.88
N VAL A 131 9.06 9.13 -9.83
CA VAL A 131 9.39 9.52 -8.45
C VAL A 131 10.89 9.53 -8.25
#